data_AF-A0A4P8S5N7-F1
#
_entry.id   AF-A0A4P8S5N7-F1
#
_cell.length_a   1.000
_cell.length_b   1.000
_cell.length_c   1.000
_cell.angle_alpha   90.00
_cell.angle_beta   90.00
_cell.angle_gamma   90.00
#
_symmetry.space_group_name_H-M   'P 1'
#
loop_
_entity.id
_entity.type
_entity.pdbx_description
1 polymer ?
#
loop_
_entity_poly.entity_id
_entity_poly.type
_entity_poly.pdbx_seq_one_letter_code
_entity_poly.pdbx_strand_id
1 'polypeptide(L)' 'MSQVKVKVKVNDLNLTSELLKYGTITFIDNMVNIVFLLTDSSNINKISKLPFVIKVTKSRTASLQSA' A
#
# COMPACT_ATOMS: atom_id res chain seq x y z
N MET A 1 -12.27 11.83 -6.98
CA MET A 1 -11.46 10.58 -7.12
C MET A 1 -11.54 9.84 -5.78
N SER A 2 -11.81 8.54 -5.78
CA SER A 2 -11.98 7.77 -4.54
C SER A 2 -10.64 7.18 -4.10
N GLN A 3 -10.11 7.72 -3.01
CA GLN A 3 -8.90 7.19 -2.38
C GLN A 3 -9.20 5.86 -1.70
N VAL A 4 -8.26 4.92 -1.81
CA VAL A 4 -8.34 3.58 -1.24
C VAL A 4 -7.09 3.28 -0.43
N LYS A 5 -7.28 2.64 0.72
CA LYS A 5 -6.15 2.17 1.54
C LYS A 5 -5.63 0.86 0.96
N VAL A 6 -4.34 0.79 0.70
CA VAL A 6 -3.66 -0.41 0.22
C VAL A 6 -2.53 -0.79 1.18
N LYS A 7 -2.33 -2.09 1.33
CA LYS A 7 -1.20 -2.70 2.01
C LYS A 7 -0.18 -3.08 0.93
N VAL A 8 1.00 -2.50 0.98
CA VAL A 8 2.11 -2.74 0.07
C VAL A 8 3.18 -3.49 0.84
N LYS A 9 3.49 -4.72 0.44
CA LYS A 9 4.66 -5.45 0.92
C LYS A 9 5.84 -5.08 0.04
N VAL A 10 6.94 -4.66 0.64
CA VAL A 10 8.17 -4.28 -0.06
C VAL A 10 9.32 -5.23 0.33
N ASN A 11 10.34 -5.32 -0.51
CA ASN A 11 11.58 -6.04 -0.19
C ASN A 11 12.59 -5.12 0.54
N ASP A 12 12.55 -3.82 0.28
CA ASP A 12 13.45 -2.81 0.84
C ASP A 12 12.65 -1.58 1.29
N LEU A 13 12.81 -1.20 2.56
CA LEU A 13 12.14 -0.04 3.15
C LEU A 13 12.76 1.29 2.71
N ASN A 14 14.02 1.32 2.27
CA ASN A 14 14.69 2.55 1.84
C ASN A 14 14.03 3.14 0.58
N LEU A 15 13.38 2.29 -0.21
CA LEU A 15 12.68 2.65 -1.44
C LEU A 15 11.22 3.06 -1.20
N THR A 16 10.74 3.05 0.04
CA THR A 16 9.34 3.42 0.35
C THR A 16 9.05 4.90 0.13
N SER A 17 10.07 5.75 0.11
CA SER A 17 9.98 7.15 -0.29
C SER A 17 9.42 7.33 -1.71
N GLU A 18 9.68 6.39 -2.63
CA GLU A 18 9.10 6.38 -3.98
C GLU A 18 7.56 6.23 -3.96
N LEU A 19 6.99 5.62 -2.91
CA LEU A 19 5.53 5.43 -2.77
C LEU A 19 4.79 6.74 -2.52
N LEU A 20 5.48 7.78 -2.02
CA LEU A 20 4.91 9.12 -1.79
C LEU A 20 4.48 9.80 -3.09
N LYS A 21 5.04 9.40 -4.25
CA LYS A 21 4.61 9.88 -5.57
C LYS A 21 3.23 9.37 -5.96
N TYR A 22 2.76 8.31 -5.33
CA TYR A 22 1.52 7.62 -5.67
C TYR A 22 0.42 7.81 -4.61
N GLY A 23 0.74 8.35 -3.44
CA GLY A 23 -0.23 8.57 -2.37
C GLY A 23 0.43 8.95 -1.04
N THR A 24 -0.36 8.89 0.03
CA THR A 24 0.09 9.25 1.38
C THR A 24 0.36 7.99 2.20
N ILE A 25 1.57 7.87 2.74
CA ILE A 25 1.90 6.79 3.66
C ILE A 25 1.20 7.05 5.00
N THR A 26 0.41 6.09 5.44
CA THR A 26 -0.36 6.16 6.69
C THR A 26 0.31 5.38 7.82
N PHE A 27 1.06 4.32 7.49
CA PHE A 27 1.75 3.49 8.46
C PHE A 27 2.86 2.69 7.77
N ILE A 28 3.96 2.46 8.49
CA ILE A 28 5.05 1.59 8.06
C ILE A 28 5.32 0.58 9.17
N ASP A 29 5.28 -0.70 8.82
CA ASP A 29 5.68 -1.81 9.65
C ASP A 29 7.07 -2.29 9.23
N ASN A 30 8.07 -1.93 10.04
CA ASN A 30 9.46 -2.21 9.74
C ASN A 30 9.86 -3.66 10.06
N MET A 31 9.07 -4.40 10.84
CA MET A 31 9.39 -5.79 11.19
C MET A 31 9.11 -6.74 10.03
N VAL A 32 8.10 -6.43 9.21
CA VAL A 32 7.63 -7.29 8.11
C VAL A 32 7.66 -6.61 6.74
N ASN A 33 8.33 -5.46 6.64
CA ASN A 33 8.49 -4.65 5.43
C ASN A 33 7.15 -4.37 4.74
N ILE A 34 6.20 -3.81 5.49
CA ILE A 34 4.86 -3.48 5.01
C ILE A 34 4.62 -1.98 5.12
N VAL A 35 4.06 -1.39 4.08
CA VAL A 35 3.64 0.01 4.03
C VAL A 35 2.14 0.07 3.78
N PHE A 36 1.41 0.84 4.58
CA PHE A 36 0.03 1.19 4.29
C PHE A 36 -0.02 2.55 3.61
N LEU A 37 -0.53 2.56 2.39
CA LEU A 37 -0.62 3.73 1.54
C LEU A 37 -2.09 4.06 1.27
N LEU A 38 -2.45 5.33 1.39
CA LEU A 38 -3.70 5.86 0.88
C LEU A 38 -3.44 6.41 -0.53
N THR A 39 -4.07 5.81 -1.55
CA THR A 39 -3.77 6.08 -2.96
C THR A 39 -5.03 6.00 -3.81
N ASP A 40 -5.01 6.54 -5.03
CA ASP A 40 -6.09 6.32 -6.00
C ASP A 40 -6.03 4.91 -6.59
N SER A 41 -7.19 4.35 -6.92
CA SER A 41 -7.28 3.01 -7.52
C SER A 41 -6.49 2.86 -8.83
N SER A 42 -6.31 3.96 -9.58
CA SER A 42 -5.53 4.01 -10.82
C SER A 42 -4.02 3.83 -10.59
N ASN A 43 -3.51 4.16 -9.40
CA ASN A 43 -2.09 4.06 -9.07
C ASN A 43 -1.70 2.66 -8.56
N ILE A 44 -2.67 1.82 -8.17
CA ILE A 44 -2.40 0.46 -7.66
C ILE A 44 -1.62 -0.38 -8.66
N ASN A 45 -2.02 -0.35 -9.93
CA ASN A 45 -1.34 -1.11 -10.98
C ASN A 45 0.08 -0.59 -11.22
N LYS A 46 0.33 0.71 -11.04
CA LYS A 46 1.66 1.32 -11.15
C LYS A 46 2.54 0.88 -9.98
N ILE A 47 2.03 0.96 -8.75
CA ILE A 47 2.72 0.54 -7.52
C ILE A 47 3.10 -0.95 -7.61
N SER A 48 2.19 -1.80 -8.09
CA SER A 48 2.44 -3.25 -8.22
C SER A 48 3.53 -3.61 -9.23
N LYS A 49 3.94 -2.68 -10.09
CA LYS A 49 5.01 -2.88 -11.09
C LYS A 49 6.36 -2.36 -10.62
N LEU A 50 6.44 -1.74 -9.44
CA LEU A 50 7.70 -1.25 -8.90
C LEU A 50 8.60 -2.43 -8.51
N PRO A 51 9.92 -2.37 -8.80
CA PRO A 51 10.83 -3.51 -8.61
C PRO A 51 11.01 -3.91 -7.14
N PHE A 52 10.73 -2.99 -6.22
CA PHE A 52 10.83 -3.21 -4.78
C PHE A 52 9.51 -3.63 -4.12
N VAL A 53 8.42 -3.67 -4.89
CA VAL A 53 7.10 -4.06 -4.40
C VAL A 53 6.90 -5.56 -4.65
N ILE A 54 6.73 -6.31 -3.56
CA ILE A 54 6.46 -7.75 -3.61
C ILE A 54 4.97 -7.99 -3.87
N LYS A 55 4.08 -7.24 -3.19
CA LYS A 55 2.63 -7.45 -3.28
C LYS A 55 1.86 -6.20 -2.89
N VAL A 56 0.79 -5.90 -3.62
CA VAL A 56 -0.18 -4.87 -3.25
C VAL A 56 -1.53 -5.53 -2.96
N THR A 57 -2.09 -5.26 -1.79
CA THR A 57 -3.40 -5.77 -1.37
C THR A 57 -4.30 -4.60 -1.02
N LYS A 58 -5.48 -4.49 -1.63
CA LYS A 58 -6.48 -3.52 -1.20
C LYS A 58 -6.93 -3.85 0.21
N SER A 59 -6.84 -2.87 1.12
CA SER A 59 -7.36 -3.02 2.47
C SER A 59 -8.88 -3.01 2.37
N ARG A 60 -9.50 -4.18 2.30
CA ARG A 60 -10.93 -4.29 2.56
C ARG A 60 -11.08 -3.96 4.04
N THR A 61 -11.80 -2.90 4.37
CA THR A 61 -12.42 -2.79 5.69
C THR A 61 -13.17 -4.11 5.86
N ALA A 62 -12.74 -4.94 6.81
CA ALA A 62 -13.57 -6.04 7.26
C ALA A 62 -14.81 -5.37 7.85
N SER A 63 -15.86 -5.23 7.05
CA SER A 63 -17.21 -5.16 7.58
C SER A 63 -17.40 -6.50 8.29
N LEU A 64 -16.97 -6.55 9.55
CA LEU A 64 -17.40 -7.55 10.50
C LEU A 64 -18.93 -7.40 10.54
N GLN A 65 -19.63 -8.12 9.67
CA GLN A 65 -20.99 -8.49 9.94
C GLN A 65 -20.89 -9.41 11.15
N SER A 66 -21.06 -8.81 12.32
CA SER A 66 -21.36 -9.53 13.55
C SER A 66 -22.58 -10.40 13.24
N ALA A 67 -22.36 -11.71 13.19
CA ALA A 67 -23.42 -12.71 13.18
C ALA A 67 -24.05 -12.80 14.57
#